data_AF-A0A5B7V5H7-F1
#
_entry.id   AF-A0A5B7V5H7-F1
#
_cell.length_a   1.000
_cell.length_b   1.000
_cell.length_c   1.000
_cell.angle_alpha   90.00
_cell.angle_beta   90.00
_cell.angle_gamma   90.00
#
_symmetry.space_group_name_H-M   'P 1'
#
loop_
_entity.id
_entity.type
_entity.pdbx_description
1 polymer ?
#
loop_
_entity_poly.entity_id
_entity_poly.type
_entity_poly.pdbx_seq_one_letter_code
_entity_poly.pdbx_strand_id
1 'polypeptide(L)'
;MSTRAAIVELLHAGYSDKAIERQLHVSRRRARDLRAELGLPQHKPGITPAASPEDLFWRRTQPTGDGHLLWPRYSTGRGASVRHGGRRHSVHRIAFAMAHEREPVGHVATGCGTHGCVHPRHVEDQLMRDQFRAIFGEAA
;
A
#
# COMPACT_ATOMS: atom_id res chain seq x y z
N MET A 1 -3.56 -23.95 -33.92
CA MET A 1 -4.64 -24.27 -32.95
C MET A 1 -4.08 -24.12 -31.55
N SER A 2 -4.71 -23.34 -30.69
CA SER A 2 -4.26 -23.18 -29.31
C SER A 2 -4.60 -24.44 -28.51
N THR A 3 -3.59 -25.03 -27.88
CA THR A 3 -3.74 -26.30 -27.16
C THR A 3 -4.37 -26.09 -25.78
N ARG A 4 -5.03 -27.12 -25.25
CA ARG A 4 -5.51 -27.12 -23.85
C ARG A 4 -4.38 -26.75 -22.88
N ALA A 5 -3.18 -27.27 -23.11
CA ALA A 5 -1.99 -27.00 -22.31
C ALA A 5 -1.68 -25.49 -22.22
N ALA A 6 -1.70 -24.77 -23.36
CA ALA A 6 -1.46 -23.33 -23.38
C ALA A 6 -2.51 -22.54 -22.58
N ILE A 7 -3.78 -22.96 -22.61
CA ILE A 7 -4.83 -22.32 -21.80
C ILE A 7 -4.58 -22.56 -20.31
N VAL A 8 -4.25 -23.81 -19.94
CA VAL A 8 -3.98 -24.21 -18.55
C VAL A 8 -2.78 -23.45 -17.98
N GLU A 9 -1.72 -23.28 -18.76
CA GLU A 9 -0.54 -22.50 -18.37
C GLU A 9 -0.90 -21.05 -18.03
N LEU A 10 -1.65 -20.36 -18.89
CA LEU A 10 -2.08 -18.98 -18.63
C LEU A 10 -3.05 -18.87 -17.44
N LEU A 11 -3.91 -19.88 -17.23
CA LEU A 11 -4.80 -19.93 -16.07
C LEU A 11 -4.02 -20.04 -14.76
N HIS A 12 -2.99 -20.90 -14.69
CA HIS A 12 -2.11 -21.00 -13.52
C HIS A 12 -1.26 -19.73 -13.32
N ALA A 13 -0.89 -19.04 -14.40
CA ALA A 13 -0.25 -17.74 -14.34
C ALA A 13 -1.18 -16.59 -13.88
N GLY A 14 -2.45 -16.87 -13.58
CA GLY A 14 -3.40 -15.90 -13.01
C GLY A 14 -4.06 -14.97 -14.04
N TYR A 15 -3.90 -15.24 -15.33
CA TYR A 15 -4.50 -14.44 -16.39
C TYR A 15 -6.03 -14.49 -16.32
N SER A 16 -6.68 -13.40 -16.74
CA SER A 16 -8.13 -13.37 -16.90
C SER A 16 -8.58 -14.15 -18.13
N ASP A 17 -9.80 -14.68 -18.12
CA ASP A 17 -10.36 -15.40 -19.27
C ASP A 17 -10.40 -14.53 -20.54
N LYS A 18 -10.60 -13.21 -20.38
CA LYS A 18 -10.54 -12.22 -21.48
C LYS A 18 -9.12 -12.01 -22.00
N ALA A 19 -8.11 -12.05 -21.13
CA ALA A 19 -6.72 -11.96 -21.55
C ALA A 19 -6.29 -13.21 -22.33
N ILE A 20 -6.72 -14.40 -21.88
CA ILE A 20 -6.49 -15.68 -22.55
C ILE A 20 -7.15 -15.68 -23.94
N GLU A 21 -8.40 -15.22 -24.03
CA GLU A 21 -9.10 -15.04 -25.32
C GLU A 21 -8.30 -14.16 -26.29
N ARG A 22 -7.81 -13.01 -25.82
CA ARG A 22 -7.02 -12.10 -26.64
C ARG A 22 -5.67 -12.67 -27.08
N GLN A 23 -5.02 -13.45 -26.22
CA GLN A 23 -3.67 -13.95 -26.45
C GLN A 23 -3.64 -15.23 -27.28
N LEU A 24 -4.59 -16.14 -27.03
CA LEU A 24 -4.64 -17.44 -27.67
C LEU A 24 -5.73 -17.53 -28.76
N HIS A 25 -6.50 -16.47 -28.99
CA HIS A 25 -7.63 -16.44 -29.92
C HIS A 25 -8.62 -17.59 -29.70
N VAL A 26 -8.85 -17.95 -28.43
CA VAL A 26 -9.80 -18.99 -28.01
C VAL A 26 -11.06 -18.35 -27.46
N SER A 27 -12.19 -19.07 -27.49
CA SER A 27 -13.41 -18.56 -26.89
C SER A 27 -13.23 -18.35 -25.39
N ARG A 28 -13.67 -17.21 -24.88
CA ARG A 28 -13.69 -16.93 -23.43
C ARG A 28 -14.42 -18.01 -22.63
N ARG A 29 -15.48 -18.60 -23.20
CA ARG A 29 -16.21 -19.72 -22.59
C ARG A 29 -15.31 -20.93 -22.36
N ARG A 30 -14.45 -21.28 -23.32
CA ARG A 30 -13.51 -22.40 -23.17
C ARG A 30 -12.52 -22.16 -22.04
N ALA A 31 -11.99 -20.94 -21.90
CA ALA A 31 -11.12 -20.58 -20.79
C ALA A 31 -11.84 -20.64 -19.44
N ARG A 32 -13.09 -20.18 -19.37
CA ARG A 32 -13.94 -20.23 -18.16
C ARG A 32 -14.24 -21.67 -17.72
N ASP A 33 -14.60 -22.53 -18.67
CA ASP A 33 -14.93 -23.93 -18.39
C ASP A 33 -13.69 -24.67 -17.87
N LEU A 34 -12.53 -24.48 -18.51
CA LEU A 34 -11.26 -25.04 -18.05
C LEU A 34 -10.85 -24.50 -16.66
N ARG A 35 -11.09 -23.23 -16.37
CA ARG A 35 -10.87 -22.66 -15.03
C ARG A 35 -11.71 -23.38 -13.97
N ALA A 36 -12.99 -23.64 -14.27
CA ALA A 36 -13.89 -24.34 -13.37
C ALA A 36 -13.49 -25.82 -13.20
N GLU A 37 -13.13 -26.52 -14.29
CA GLU A 37 -12.61 -27.90 -14.25
C GLU A 37 -11.37 -28.03 -13.35
N LEU A 38 -10.48 -27.03 -13.36
CA LEU A 38 -9.28 -27.00 -12.53
C LEU A 38 -9.52 -26.53 -11.09
N GLY A 39 -10.75 -26.15 -10.72
CA GLY A 39 -11.06 -25.59 -9.40
C GLY A 39 -10.39 -24.23 -9.13
N LEU A 40 -9.97 -23.51 -10.18
CA LEU A 40 -9.28 -22.23 -10.03
C LEU A 40 -10.28 -21.10 -9.72
N PRO A 41 -9.91 -20.14 -8.85
CA PRO A 41 -10.78 -19.02 -8.54
C PRO A 41 -11.02 -18.15 -9.79
N GLN A 42 -12.22 -17.60 -9.89
CA GLN A 42 -12.54 -16.63 -10.93
C GLN A 42 -11.63 -15.39 -10.80
N HIS A 43 -11.05 -14.97 -11.91
CA HIS A 43 -10.26 -13.75 -11.94
C HIS A 43 -11.15 -12.56 -11.60
N LYS A 44 -10.84 -11.86 -10.50
CA LYS A 44 -11.56 -10.66 -10.08
C LYS A 44 -10.90 -9.44 -10.72
N PRO A 45 -11.57 -8.74 -11.65
CA PRO A 45 -11.02 -7.51 -12.20
C PRO A 45 -10.93 -6.44 -11.10
N GLY A 46 -9.81 -5.72 -11.06
CA GLY A 46 -9.59 -4.63 -10.10
C GLY A 46 -8.17 -4.63 -9.54
N ILE A 47 -7.86 -3.63 -8.72
CA ILE A 47 -6.58 -3.54 -8.00
C ILE A 47 -6.58 -4.63 -6.93
N THR A 48 -5.56 -5.49 -6.93
CA THR A 48 -5.36 -6.48 -5.86
C THR A 48 -5.30 -5.74 -4.51
N PRO A 49 -6.13 -6.13 -3.52
CA PRO A 49 -6.09 -5.49 -2.21
C PRO A 49 -4.67 -5.56 -1.64
N ALA A 50 -4.25 -4.48 -0.96
CA ALA A 50 -2.96 -4.47 -0.27
C ALA A 50 -2.96 -5.53 0.84
N ALA A 51 -1.85 -6.27 1.01
CA ALA A 51 -1.80 -7.33 2.01
C ALA A 51 -1.74 -6.75 3.43
N SER A 52 -1.09 -5.59 3.59
CA SER A 52 -0.98 -4.87 4.87
C SER A 52 -1.27 -3.36 4.73
N PRO A 53 -1.47 -2.64 5.84
CA PRO A 53 -1.48 -1.17 5.85
C PRO A 53 -0.16 -0.57 5.33
N GLU A 54 0.95 -1.27 5.55
CA GLU A 54 2.30 -0.90 5.11
C GLU A 54 2.44 -1.00 3.58
N ASP A 55 1.94 -2.07 2.98
CA ASP A 55 1.86 -2.20 1.52
C ASP A 55 1.03 -1.06 0.92
N LEU A 56 -0.10 -0.74 1.54
CA LEU A 56 -0.98 0.33 1.08
C LEU A 56 -0.31 1.70 1.21
N PHE A 57 0.54 1.87 2.23
CA PHE A 57 1.35 3.06 2.43
C PHE A 57 2.33 3.23 1.25
N TRP A 58 3.17 2.22 0.99
CA TRP A 58 4.19 2.30 -0.06
C TRP A 58 3.60 2.45 -1.47
N ARG A 59 2.44 1.83 -1.73
CA ARG A 59 1.72 1.98 -3.01
C ARG A 59 1.21 3.39 -3.29
N ARG A 60 1.08 4.24 -2.27
CA ARG A 60 0.44 5.56 -2.38
C ARG A 60 1.38 6.71 -2.14
N THR A 61 2.44 6.53 -1.38
CA THR A 61 3.43 7.56 -1.14
C THR A 61 4.13 8.00 -2.42
N GLN A 62 4.49 9.28 -2.47
CA GLN A 62 5.20 9.89 -3.60
C GLN A 62 6.59 10.34 -3.13
N PRO A 63 7.68 9.70 -3.59
CA PRO A 63 9.03 10.14 -3.25
C PRO A 63 9.33 11.48 -3.93
N THR A 64 10.10 12.33 -3.26
CA THR A 64 10.59 13.60 -3.80
C THR A 64 12.10 13.54 -4.04
N GLY A 65 12.62 14.43 -4.88
CA GLY A 65 14.04 14.44 -5.26
C GLY A 65 15.01 14.79 -4.13
N ASP A 66 14.51 15.41 -3.05
CA ASP A 66 15.24 15.80 -1.85
C ASP A 66 15.18 14.76 -0.72
N GLY A 67 14.63 13.56 -0.98
CA GLY A 67 14.60 12.46 -0.02
C GLY A 67 13.42 12.48 0.96
N HIS A 68 12.40 13.31 0.71
CA HIS A 68 11.12 13.20 1.42
C HIS A 68 10.18 12.20 0.75
N LEU A 69 9.12 11.87 1.50
CA LEU A 69 8.08 10.97 1.06
C LEU A 69 6.74 11.63 1.38
N LEU A 70 6.03 12.08 0.36
CA LEU A 70 4.78 12.83 0.53
C LEU A 70 3.57 11.90 0.44
N TRP A 71 2.55 12.22 1.24
CA TRP A 71 1.26 11.54 1.13
C TRP A 71 0.29 12.31 0.22
N PRO A 72 -0.30 11.67 -0.81
CA PRO A 72 -1.29 12.33 -1.66
C PRO A 72 -2.51 12.78 -0.88
N ARG A 73 -2.95 14.03 -1.10
CA ARG A 73 -4.09 14.65 -0.41
C ARG A 73 -3.91 14.74 1.12
N TYR A 74 -2.68 14.95 1.57
CA TYR A 74 -2.43 15.36 2.95
C TYR A 74 -3.13 16.70 3.25
N SER A 75 -3.84 16.77 4.38
CA SER A 75 -4.52 17.99 4.83
C SER A 75 -3.97 18.41 6.19
N THR A 76 -3.54 19.67 6.28
CA THR A 76 -3.18 20.32 7.53
C THR A 76 -4.40 20.34 8.46
N GLY A 77 -4.26 19.83 9.68
CA GLY A 77 -5.34 19.76 10.68
C GLY A 77 -6.13 18.45 10.72
N ARG A 78 -6.34 17.76 9.58
CA ARG A 78 -6.97 16.42 9.57
C ARG A 78 -5.97 15.27 9.44
N GLY A 79 -4.75 15.58 9.01
CA GLY A 79 -3.72 14.58 8.69
C GLY A 79 -4.10 13.72 7.50
N ALA A 80 -3.51 12.52 7.41
CA ALA A 80 -3.83 11.53 6.40
C ALA A 80 -4.08 10.16 7.03
N SER A 81 -5.02 9.41 6.45
CA SER A 81 -5.35 8.06 6.89
C SER A 81 -5.68 7.14 5.72
N VAL A 82 -5.46 5.84 5.92
CA VAL A 82 -5.86 4.77 5.01
C VAL A 82 -6.86 3.84 5.67
N ARG A 83 -7.69 3.17 4.87
CA ARG A 83 -8.55 2.09 5.34
C ARG A 83 -7.97 0.76 4.87
N HIS A 84 -7.74 -0.16 5.80
CA HIS A 84 -7.30 -1.53 5.54
C HIS A 84 -7.93 -2.47 6.58
N GLY A 85 -8.44 -3.62 6.14
CA GLY A 85 -9.09 -4.60 7.02
C GLY A 85 -10.29 -4.04 7.81
N GLY A 86 -11.06 -3.11 7.23
CA GLY A 86 -12.20 -2.46 7.90
C GLY A 86 -11.80 -1.40 8.96
N ARG A 87 -10.50 -1.22 9.23
CA ARG A 87 -9.99 -0.24 10.20
C ARG A 87 -9.37 0.96 9.49
N ARG A 88 -9.43 2.13 10.14
CA ARG A 88 -8.75 3.35 9.70
C ARG A 88 -7.39 3.42 10.41
N HIS A 89 -6.33 3.61 9.63
CA HIS A 89 -4.95 3.71 10.12
C HIS A 89 -4.39 5.09 9.76
N SER A 90 -3.69 5.73 10.71
CA SER A 90 -2.97 6.98 10.44
C SER A 90 -1.71 6.70 9.63
N VAL A 91 -1.48 7.48 8.58
CA VAL A 91 -0.31 7.34 7.71
C VAL A 91 0.98 7.60 8.49
N HIS A 92 0.99 8.62 9.35
CA HIS A 92 2.13 8.93 10.23
C HIS A 92 2.41 7.80 11.22
N ARG A 93 1.37 7.18 11.82
CA ARG A 93 1.57 6.05 12.74
C ARG A 93 2.11 4.81 12.03
N ILE A 94 1.65 4.53 10.80
CA ILE A 94 2.21 3.47 9.97
C ILE A 94 3.70 3.73 9.71
N ALA A 95 4.05 4.94 9.23
CA ALA A 95 5.44 5.32 8.97
C ALA A 95 6.33 5.20 10.22
N PHE A 96 5.80 5.59 11.37
CA PHE A 96 6.51 5.49 12.65
C PHE A 96 6.80 4.03 13.03
N ALA A 97 5.78 3.17 12.96
CA ALA A 97 5.93 1.75 13.30
C ALA A 97 6.98 1.06 12.41
N MET A 98 7.04 1.42 11.12
CA MET A 98 8.06 0.91 10.18
C MET A 98 9.50 1.26 10.58
N ALA A 99 9.72 2.44 11.18
CA ALA A 99 11.07 2.91 11.51
C ALA A 99 11.53 2.55 12.92
N HIS A 100 10.59 2.45 13.86
CA HIS A 100 10.93 2.36 15.29
C HIS A 100 10.58 1.02 15.94
N GLU A 101 10.00 0.08 15.19
CA GLU A 101 9.64 -1.28 15.65
C GLU A 101 8.81 -1.27 16.95
N ARG A 102 8.09 -0.17 17.20
CA ARG A 102 7.24 0.03 18.39
C ARG A 102 6.01 0.84 18.04
N GLU A 103 4.98 0.72 18.86
CA GLU A 103 3.79 1.55 18.73
C GLU A 103 4.10 3.00 19.15
N PRO A 104 3.62 4.02 18.41
CA PRO A 104 3.85 5.41 18.78
C PRO A 104 3.08 5.81 20.04
N VAL A 105 3.73 6.59 20.88
CA VAL A 105 3.15 7.19 22.08
C VAL A 105 2.59 8.56 21.71
N GLY A 106 1.29 8.75 21.92
CA GLY A 106 0.60 10.01 21.64
C GLY A 106 0.55 10.37 20.13
N HIS A 107 0.58 11.67 19.84
CA HIS A 107 0.48 12.19 18.47
C HIS A 107 1.78 11.99 17.68
N VAL A 108 1.70 11.41 16.47
CA VAL A 108 2.82 11.33 15.52
C VAL A 108 2.77 12.46 14.51
N ALA A 109 3.85 13.22 14.39
CA ALA A 109 3.97 14.37 13.49
C ALA A 109 5.25 14.27 12.67
N THR A 110 5.35 15.10 11.63
CA THR A 110 6.57 15.24 10.83
C THR A 110 7.61 16.06 11.59
N GLY A 111 8.83 15.54 11.72
CA GLY A 111 9.98 16.21 12.35
C GLY A 111 10.89 16.96 11.37
N CYS A 112 10.89 16.61 10.08
CA CYS A 112 11.82 17.19 9.09
C CYS A 112 11.43 18.59 8.57
N GLY A 113 10.37 19.22 9.09
CA GLY A 113 9.87 20.53 8.64
C GLY A 113 9.11 20.52 7.30
N THR A 114 9.28 19.50 6.46
CA THR A 114 8.57 19.38 5.17
C THR A 114 7.11 19.00 5.37
N HIS A 115 6.20 19.93 5.06
CA HIS A 115 4.77 19.73 5.24
C HIS A 115 4.25 18.50 4.49
N GLY A 116 3.55 17.61 5.20
CA GLY A 116 2.98 16.39 4.62
C GLY A 116 4.00 15.28 4.33
N CYS A 117 5.26 15.44 4.77
CA CYS A 117 6.23 14.35 4.72
C CYS A 117 5.87 13.26 5.73
N VAL A 118 5.80 12.04 5.23
CA VAL A 118 5.48 10.80 5.96
C VAL A 118 6.63 9.79 5.87
N HIS A 119 7.82 10.24 5.48
CA HIS A 119 8.99 9.36 5.41
C HIS A 119 9.23 8.72 6.80
N PRO A 120 9.42 7.38 6.90
CA PRO A 120 9.54 6.68 8.18
C PRO A 120 10.59 7.28 9.14
N ARG A 121 11.70 7.79 8.61
CA ARG A 121 12.76 8.44 9.39
C ARG A 121 12.54 9.92 9.70
N HIS A 122 11.48 10.53 9.16
CA HIS A 122 11.16 11.95 9.34
C HIS A 122 9.89 12.15 10.19
N VAL A 123 9.38 11.11 10.81
CA VAL A 123 8.22 11.18 11.70
C VAL A 123 8.65 10.88 13.13
N GLU A 124 8.03 11.59 14.06
CA GLU A 124 8.34 11.50 15.48
C GLU A 124 7.03 11.38 16.25
N ASP A 125 7.03 10.62 17.33
CA ASP A 125 5.90 10.55 18.25
C ASP A 125 5.99 11.65 19.32
N GLN A 126 4.99 11.71 20.20
CA GLN A 126 4.93 12.78 21.19
C GLN A 126 6.05 12.64 22.23
N LEU A 127 6.34 11.40 22.66
CA LEU A 127 7.40 11.14 23.62
C LEU A 127 8.77 11.62 23.11
N MET A 128 9.12 11.35 21.85
CA MET A 128 10.38 11.83 21.26
C MET A 128 10.48 13.36 21.26
N ARG A 129 9.40 14.04 20.86
CA ARG A 129 9.37 15.51 20.85
C ARG A 129 9.45 16.11 22.25
N ASP A 130 8.77 15.50 23.22
CA ASP A 130 8.79 15.95 24.61
C ASP A 130 10.19 15.75 25.23
N GLN A 131 10.85 14.62 24.93
CA GLN A 131 12.25 14.38 25.32
C GLN A 131 13.20 15.39 24.68
N PHE A 132 13.04 15.68 23.38
CA PHE A 132 13.87 16.66 22.69
C PHE A 132 13.74 18.06 23.32
N ARG A 133 12.52 18.50 23.62
CA ARG A 133 12.27 19.77 24.33
C ARG A 133 12.85 19.79 25.73
N ALA A 134 12.74 18.68 26.47
CA ALA A 134 13.30 18.60 27.82
C ALA A 134 14.84 18.69 27.84
N ILE A 135 15.50 18.16 26.80
CA ILE A 135 16.96 18.16 26.69
C ILE A 135 17.50 19.48 26.14
N PHE A 136 16.86 20.04 25.10
CA PHE A 136 17.40 21.16 24.32
C PHE A 136 16.66 22.51 24.52
N GLY A 137 15.55 22.52 25.26
CA GLY A 137 14.71 23.71 25.44
C GLY A 137 13.85 24.04 24.22
N GLU A 138 12.86 24.92 24.38
CA GLU A 138 12.15 25.50 23.24
C GLU A 138 13.10 26.46 22.50
N ALA A 139 13.40 26.17 21.23
CA ALA A 139 13.97 27.18 20.36
C ALA A 139 12.92 28.30 20.21
N ALA A 140 13.20 29.45 20.83
CA ALA A 140 12.35 30.64 20.86
C ALA A 140 12.10 31.23 19.47
#